data_AF-A0A0Q5PAF0-F1
#
_entry.id   AF-A0A0Q5PAF0-F1
#
_cell.length_a   1.000
_cell.length_b   1.000
_cell.length_c   1.000
_cell.angle_alpha   90.00
_cell.angle_beta   90.00
_cell.angle_gamma   90.00
#
_symmetry.space_group_name_H-M   'P 1'
#
loop_
_entity.id
_entity.type
_entity.pdbx_description
1 polymer ?
#
loop_
_entity_poly.entity_id
_entity_poly.type
_entity_poly.pdbx_seq_one_letter_code
_entity_poly.pdbx_strand_id
1 'polypeptide(L)'
;MSCAVAGNAYSYAHLSIYQDGKLLTLPASIGTVEPTLALQTGCVYPVHTVDNTGKIRMAANPASPYTLGQFFGVWGQTLTNANVAGLTSNSVTAYINDGGTLTQYVGNLSDLALAPNREVTIVLGSTLSQIPTYAWSDPPPFDTTPITLAYGGTVGNRFWPDGDTATGGTTGQTIDGVVCAAGMVETYHVHAHIAIYKDGQMLALPSHIGIPATCNYETHTHDNTGIVHMETPNVKDFTLGKFFDLWGEPLTLTNVAGVQGAVVAYINDNGDVRRYMGPLGDIELTSHRAITLQVGAAIPALPVYTWSDEPQ
;
A
#
# COMPACT_ATOMS: atom_id res chain seq x y z
N MET A 1 -25.95 9.32 1.97
CA MET A 1 -25.58 8.52 0.77
C MET A 1 -25.93 7.08 1.04
N SER A 2 -26.16 6.26 0.01
CA SER A 2 -26.38 4.82 0.15
C SER A 2 -25.12 4.08 -0.30
N CYS A 3 -24.74 3.00 0.39
CA CYS A 3 -23.70 2.12 -0.11
C CYS A 3 -24.28 1.19 -1.19
N ALA A 4 -23.43 0.73 -2.09
CA ALA A 4 -23.77 -0.25 -3.12
C ALA A 4 -22.59 -1.20 -3.34
N VAL A 5 -22.81 -2.30 -4.07
CA VAL A 5 -21.72 -3.16 -4.52
C VAL A 5 -20.71 -2.30 -5.31
N ALA A 6 -19.42 -2.50 -5.03
CA ALA A 6 -18.36 -1.73 -5.68
C ALA A 6 -18.42 -1.85 -7.21
N GLY A 7 -18.36 -0.71 -7.90
CA GLY A 7 -18.25 -0.64 -9.36
C GLY A 7 -16.80 -0.65 -9.82
N ASN A 8 -16.57 -0.41 -11.11
CA ASN A 8 -15.22 -0.32 -11.71
C ASN A 8 -14.85 1.07 -12.25
N ALA A 9 -15.73 2.07 -12.10
CA ALA A 9 -15.52 3.41 -12.65
C ALA A 9 -15.46 4.46 -11.52
N TYR A 10 -14.25 4.98 -11.28
CA TYR A 10 -13.98 5.98 -10.25
C TYR A 10 -13.16 7.15 -10.80
N SER A 11 -13.38 8.33 -10.21
CA SER A 11 -12.44 9.45 -10.22
C SER A 11 -11.86 9.65 -8.82
N TYR A 12 -10.85 10.49 -8.69
CA TYR A 12 -10.09 10.60 -7.44
C TYR A 12 -9.90 12.05 -7.02
N ALA A 13 -9.98 12.28 -5.71
CA ALA A 13 -9.52 13.50 -5.04
C ALA A 13 -8.53 13.09 -3.94
N HIS A 14 -7.81 14.04 -3.37
CA HIS A 14 -6.86 13.79 -2.29
C HIS A 14 -7.15 14.67 -1.07
N LEU A 15 -7.00 14.12 0.13
CA LEU A 15 -7.12 14.82 1.41
C LEU A 15 -5.89 14.57 2.29
N SER A 16 -5.19 15.65 2.63
CA SER A 16 -4.13 15.67 3.63
C SER A 16 -4.60 16.43 4.87
N ILE A 17 -4.34 15.89 6.06
CA ILE A 17 -4.60 16.59 7.33
C ILE A 17 -3.28 16.71 8.08
N TYR A 18 -2.87 17.94 8.39
CA TYR A 18 -1.67 18.23 9.18
C TYR A 18 -2.05 18.78 10.54
N GLN A 19 -1.40 18.31 11.60
CA GLN A 19 -1.45 18.91 12.93
C GLN A 19 -0.04 19.29 13.36
N ASP A 20 0.18 20.57 13.62
CA ASP A 20 1.46 21.12 14.08
C ASP A 20 2.65 20.67 13.22
N GLY A 21 2.48 20.73 11.90
CA GLY A 21 3.50 20.36 10.92
C GLY A 21 3.59 18.87 10.60
N LYS A 22 2.87 18.00 11.32
CA LYS A 22 2.89 16.55 11.11
C LYS A 22 1.69 16.09 10.28
N LEU A 23 1.94 15.35 9.20
CA LEU A 23 0.89 14.66 8.43
C LEU A 23 0.23 13.58 9.30
N LEU A 24 -1.09 13.59 9.33
CA LEU A 24 -1.91 12.57 9.96
C LEU A 24 -2.43 11.59 8.91
N THR A 25 -2.39 10.33 9.27
CA THR A 25 -2.85 9.24 8.43
C THR A 25 -4.37 9.17 8.41
N LEU A 26 -4.98 9.12 7.22
CA LEU A 26 -6.39 8.80 7.11
C LEU A 26 -6.58 7.29 7.30
N PRO A 27 -7.67 6.82 7.94
CA PRO A 27 -8.02 5.40 7.93
C PRO A 27 -8.23 4.86 6.52
N ALA A 28 -7.77 3.63 6.30
CA ALA A 28 -8.23 2.82 5.17
C ALA A 28 -9.71 2.45 5.32
N SER A 29 -10.33 2.04 4.23
CA SER A 29 -11.69 1.48 4.20
C SER A 29 -12.76 2.40 4.79
N ILE A 30 -12.54 3.72 4.82
CA ILE A 30 -13.60 4.68 5.17
C ILE A 30 -14.70 4.53 4.15
N GLY A 31 -15.91 4.20 4.60
CA GLY A 31 -17.04 4.00 3.70
C GLY A 31 -17.04 2.64 2.99
N THR A 32 -16.26 1.67 3.48
CA THR A 32 -16.39 0.26 3.09
C THR A 32 -17.12 -0.50 4.19
N VAL A 33 -18.04 -1.36 3.79
CA VAL A 33 -18.75 -2.31 4.66
C VAL A 33 -18.33 -3.70 4.22
N GLU A 34 -17.62 -4.41 5.10
CA GLU A 34 -17.14 -5.75 4.81
C GLU A 34 -18.31 -6.75 4.63
N PRO A 35 -18.13 -7.78 3.79
CA PRO A 35 -19.07 -8.88 3.73
C PRO A 35 -19.27 -9.53 5.10
N THR A 36 -20.47 -10.03 5.35
CA THR A 36 -20.78 -10.83 6.53
C THR A 36 -21.44 -12.14 6.10
N LEU A 37 -21.54 -13.11 7.01
CA LEU A 37 -22.30 -14.34 6.74
C LEU A 37 -23.77 -14.05 6.35
N ALA A 38 -24.32 -12.93 6.82
CA ALA A 38 -25.68 -12.50 6.49
C ALA A 38 -25.78 -11.65 5.21
N LEU A 39 -24.66 -11.08 4.75
CA LEU A 39 -24.56 -10.26 3.54
C LEU A 39 -23.24 -10.59 2.84
N GLN A 40 -23.28 -11.60 1.96
CA GLN A 40 -22.09 -12.19 1.34
C GLN A 40 -21.34 -11.25 0.38
N THR A 41 -21.97 -10.14 0.00
CA THR A 41 -21.33 -9.06 -0.74
C THR A 41 -21.32 -7.81 0.13
N GLY A 42 -20.11 -7.34 0.47
CA GLY A 42 -19.92 -6.04 1.09
C GLY A 42 -20.42 -4.90 0.19
N CYS A 43 -20.37 -3.68 0.71
CA CYS A 43 -20.74 -2.49 -0.06
C CYS A 43 -19.76 -1.34 0.19
N VAL A 44 -19.68 -0.41 -0.76
CA VAL A 44 -18.91 0.82 -0.63
C VAL A 44 -19.80 2.04 -0.82
N TYR A 45 -19.52 3.10 -0.08
CA TYR A 45 -20.14 4.40 -0.29
C TYR A 45 -19.50 5.09 -1.52
N PRO A 46 -20.22 6.01 -2.19
CA PRO A 46 -19.71 6.65 -3.40
C PRO A 46 -18.46 7.49 -3.20
N VAL A 47 -18.22 7.93 -1.97
CA VAL A 47 -16.94 8.50 -1.52
C VAL A 47 -16.36 7.60 -0.43
N HIS A 48 -15.19 7.04 -0.68
CA HIS A 48 -14.53 6.11 0.24
C HIS A 48 -13.02 6.16 0.10
N THR A 49 -12.31 5.68 1.12
CA THR A 49 -10.89 5.33 1.00
C THR A 49 -10.74 3.83 0.88
N VAL A 50 -9.70 3.40 0.19
CA VAL A 50 -9.23 2.00 0.19
C VAL A 50 -7.98 1.84 1.05
N ASP A 51 -7.30 2.96 1.31
CA ASP A 51 -6.04 2.99 1.99
C ASP A 51 -5.88 4.26 2.84
N ASN A 52 -4.68 4.39 3.38
CA ASN A 52 -4.30 5.45 4.28
C ASN A 52 -3.64 6.66 3.61
N THR A 53 -3.58 6.71 2.28
CA THR A 53 -2.87 7.78 1.54
C THR A 53 -3.59 9.12 1.60
N GLY A 54 -4.89 9.11 1.84
CA GLY A 54 -5.74 10.29 1.70
C GLY A 54 -6.42 10.38 0.33
N LYS A 55 -6.18 9.42 -0.57
CA LYS A 55 -6.88 9.31 -1.86
C LYS A 55 -8.34 8.91 -1.63
N ILE A 56 -9.25 9.80 -1.98
CA ILE A 56 -10.69 9.58 -1.92
C ILE A 56 -11.14 9.08 -3.28
N ARG A 57 -11.65 7.85 -3.33
CA ARG A 57 -12.37 7.32 -4.48
C ARG A 57 -13.72 7.97 -4.56
N MET A 58 -14.09 8.42 -5.76
CA MET A 58 -15.37 9.04 -6.05
C MET A 58 -16.02 8.27 -7.20
N ALA A 59 -17.20 7.69 -6.96
CA ALA A 59 -17.95 7.00 -8.00
C ALA A 59 -18.16 7.91 -9.23
N ALA A 60 -18.03 7.36 -10.43
CA ALA A 60 -18.15 8.14 -11.65
C ALA A 60 -19.57 8.70 -11.86
N ASN A 61 -19.66 9.81 -12.61
CA ASN A 61 -20.90 10.45 -13.07
C ASN A 61 -21.90 10.79 -11.94
N PRO A 62 -21.48 11.49 -10.88
CA PRO A 62 -22.41 11.86 -9.83
C PRO A 62 -23.40 12.94 -10.34
N ALA A 63 -24.65 12.90 -9.87
CA ALA A 63 -25.67 13.90 -10.24
C ALA A 63 -25.33 15.32 -9.77
N SER A 64 -24.51 15.43 -8.72
CA SER A 64 -23.90 16.65 -8.21
C SER A 64 -22.50 16.33 -7.67
N PRO A 65 -21.56 17.29 -7.61
CA PRO A 65 -20.24 17.04 -7.04
C PRO A 65 -20.35 16.50 -5.61
N TYR A 66 -19.55 15.50 -5.29
CA TYR A 66 -19.40 15.08 -3.90
C TYR A 66 -18.75 16.20 -3.08
N THR A 67 -18.99 16.24 -1.78
CA THR A 67 -18.33 17.22 -0.88
C THR A 67 -17.45 16.55 0.15
N LEU A 68 -16.52 17.33 0.70
CA LEU A 68 -15.69 16.91 1.82
C LEU A 68 -16.55 16.60 3.05
N GLY A 69 -17.63 17.36 3.30
CA GLY A 69 -18.59 17.07 4.36
C GLY A 69 -19.32 15.73 4.17
N GLN A 70 -19.64 15.37 2.92
CA GLN A 70 -20.20 14.05 2.60
C GLN A 70 -19.21 12.92 2.92
N PHE A 71 -17.93 13.09 2.58
CA PHE A 71 -16.88 12.13 2.92
C PHE A 71 -16.72 11.96 4.45
N PHE A 72 -16.61 13.05 5.20
CA PHE A 72 -16.55 13.00 6.67
C PHE A 72 -17.83 12.42 7.30
N GLY A 73 -19.00 12.67 6.69
CA GLY A 73 -20.26 12.05 7.09
C GLY A 73 -20.26 10.53 6.92
N VAL A 74 -19.67 10.00 5.83
CA VAL A 74 -19.45 8.55 5.64
C VAL A 74 -18.45 7.99 6.64
N TRP A 75 -17.41 8.75 6.94
CA TRP A 75 -16.44 8.42 7.98
C TRP A 75 -17.06 8.46 9.39
N GLY A 76 -18.23 9.09 9.57
CA GLY A 76 -18.81 9.30 10.89
C GLY A 76 -18.03 10.30 11.75
N GLN A 77 -17.23 11.16 11.11
CA GLN A 77 -16.38 12.14 11.76
C GLN A 77 -16.95 13.56 11.58
N THR A 78 -16.71 14.42 12.58
CA THR A 78 -17.15 15.82 12.50
C THR A 78 -16.23 16.61 11.55
N LEU A 79 -16.83 17.43 10.68
CA LEU A 79 -16.11 18.42 9.89
C LEU A 79 -16.77 19.80 10.04
N THR A 80 -16.00 20.74 10.56
CA THR A 80 -16.32 22.17 10.62
C THR A 80 -15.02 22.97 10.47
N ASN A 81 -15.12 24.29 10.34
CA ASN A 81 -13.95 25.17 10.29
C ASN A 81 -13.16 25.25 11.62
N ALA A 82 -13.56 24.52 12.66
CA ALA A 82 -12.88 24.46 13.96
C ALA A 82 -12.64 23.03 14.48
N ASN A 83 -13.20 22.01 13.82
CA ASN A 83 -13.10 20.61 14.22
C ASN A 83 -12.98 19.74 12.98
N VAL A 84 -11.89 18.97 12.91
CA VAL A 84 -11.60 18.05 11.81
C VAL A 84 -11.38 16.66 12.42
N ALA A 85 -12.39 15.80 12.35
CA ALA A 85 -12.39 14.46 12.96
C ALA A 85 -12.01 14.43 14.45
N GLY A 86 -12.55 15.36 15.24
CA GLY A 86 -12.26 15.48 16.67
C GLY A 86 -11.00 16.28 16.98
N LEU A 87 -10.17 16.60 15.98
CA LEU A 87 -9.01 17.45 16.14
C LEU A 87 -9.45 18.92 16.18
N THR A 88 -8.91 19.67 17.12
CA THR A 88 -9.22 21.08 17.33
C THR A 88 -7.92 21.88 17.50
N SER A 89 -7.94 23.13 17.05
CA SER A 89 -6.82 24.06 17.19
C SER A 89 -7.31 25.50 17.11
N ASN A 90 -6.52 26.44 17.63
CA ASN A 90 -6.79 27.87 17.50
C ASN A 90 -6.73 28.36 16.05
N SER A 91 -6.09 27.60 15.16
CA SER A 91 -6.04 27.86 13.73
C SER A 91 -6.34 26.58 12.97
N VAL A 92 -7.35 26.65 12.10
CA VAL A 92 -7.65 25.63 11.08
C VAL A 92 -7.70 26.35 9.75
N THR A 93 -6.79 26.00 8.86
CA THR A 93 -6.71 26.56 7.50
C THR A 93 -6.80 25.45 6.49
N ALA A 94 -7.38 25.74 5.32
CA ALA A 94 -7.46 24.79 4.24
C ALA A 94 -6.96 25.39 2.94
N TYR A 95 -6.33 24.56 2.13
CA TYR A 95 -5.80 24.89 0.83
C TYR A 95 -6.31 23.89 -0.20
N ILE A 96 -6.60 24.40 -1.39
CA ILE A 96 -6.98 23.61 -2.56
C ILE A 96 -5.87 23.77 -3.59
N ASN A 97 -5.37 22.66 -4.11
CA ASN A 97 -4.54 22.62 -5.30
C ASN A 97 -5.29 21.90 -6.42
N ASP A 98 -5.65 22.65 -7.46
CA ASP A 98 -6.29 22.14 -8.66
C ASP A 98 -5.28 22.19 -9.82
N GLY A 99 -4.64 21.06 -10.12
CA GLY A 99 -3.72 20.93 -11.25
C GLY A 99 -2.51 21.88 -11.19
N GLY A 100 -2.02 22.20 -10.00
CA GLY A 100 -0.90 23.10 -9.75
C GLY A 100 -1.30 24.52 -9.34
N THR A 101 -2.59 24.86 -9.36
CA THR A 101 -3.09 26.15 -8.90
C THR A 101 -3.46 26.07 -7.42
N LEU A 102 -2.57 26.55 -6.55
CA LEU A 102 -2.78 26.57 -5.10
C LEU A 102 -3.58 27.81 -4.67
N THR A 103 -4.67 27.59 -3.95
CA THR A 103 -5.51 28.65 -3.35
C THR A 103 -5.86 28.32 -1.91
N GLN A 104 -5.96 29.33 -1.06
CA GLN A 104 -6.52 29.15 0.28
C GLN A 104 -8.05 29.08 0.18
N TYR A 105 -8.65 28.06 0.77
CA TYR A 105 -10.10 27.92 0.86
C TYR A 105 -10.61 28.63 2.11
N VAL A 106 -11.55 29.56 1.92
CA VAL A 106 -12.13 30.39 2.99
C VAL A 106 -13.61 30.10 3.25
N GLY A 107 -14.18 29.09 2.57
CA GLY A 107 -15.57 28.67 2.76
C GLY A 107 -15.77 27.76 3.96
N ASN A 108 -16.97 27.18 4.06
CA ASN A 108 -17.26 26.11 5.01
C ASN A 108 -16.65 24.80 4.50
N LEU A 109 -15.78 24.16 5.28
CA LEU A 109 -15.10 22.93 4.88
C LEU A 109 -16.07 21.82 4.46
N SER A 110 -17.26 21.76 5.07
CA SER A 110 -18.25 20.74 4.72
C SER A 110 -18.87 20.93 3.34
N ASP A 111 -18.83 22.15 2.80
CA ASP A 111 -19.35 22.51 1.48
C ASP A 111 -18.27 22.43 0.38
N LEU A 112 -17.02 22.12 0.74
CA LEU A 112 -15.91 22.01 -0.19
C LEU A 112 -16.15 20.85 -1.17
N ALA A 113 -16.38 21.17 -2.44
CA ALA A 113 -16.60 20.17 -3.49
C ALA A 113 -15.32 19.37 -3.78
N LEU A 114 -15.44 18.05 -3.84
CA LEU A 114 -14.41 17.17 -4.36
C LEU A 114 -14.50 17.14 -5.88
N ALA A 115 -13.36 17.28 -6.55
CA ALA A 115 -13.26 17.27 -8.01
C ALA A 115 -12.14 16.32 -8.46
N PRO A 116 -12.20 15.77 -9.69
CA PRO A 116 -11.12 14.95 -10.22
C PRO A 116 -9.78 15.68 -10.13
N ASN A 117 -8.81 15.01 -9.55
CA ASN A 117 -7.46 15.49 -9.33
C ASN A 117 -7.32 16.73 -8.42
N ARG A 118 -8.36 17.05 -7.62
CA ARG A 118 -8.29 18.09 -6.60
C ARG A 118 -7.57 17.58 -5.36
N GLU A 119 -6.63 18.36 -4.87
CA GLU A 119 -5.94 18.13 -3.60
C GLU A 119 -6.44 19.11 -2.55
N VAL A 120 -6.86 18.58 -1.40
CA VAL A 120 -7.29 19.35 -0.23
C VAL A 120 -6.28 19.13 0.89
N THR A 121 -5.68 20.21 1.40
CA THR A 121 -4.81 20.17 2.57
C THR A 121 -5.44 20.98 3.70
N ILE A 122 -5.74 20.32 4.83
CA ILE A 122 -6.20 20.96 6.06
C ILE A 122 -5.02 21.04 7.04
N VAL A 123 -4.72 22.22 7.56
CA VAL A 123 -3.64 22.45 8.52
C VAL A 123 -4.25 22.97 9.84
N LEU A 124 -3.99 22.23 10.91
CA LEU A 124 -4.37 22.59 12.27
C LEU A 124 -3.12 23.02 13.05
N GLY A 125 -3.19 24.18 13.70
CA GLY A 125 -2.09 24.71 14.52
C GLY A 125 -1.00 25.37 13.67
N SER A 126 0.24 24.92 13.83
CA SER A 126 1.39 25.55 13.18
C SER A 126 1.30 25.50 11.64
N THR A 127 1.50 26.64 10.99
CA THR A 127 1.49 26.74 9.52
C THR A 127 2.66 25.98 8.90
N LEU A 128 2.41 25.33 7.76
CA LEU A 128 3.48 24.73 6.95
C LEU A 128 4.23 25.83 6.19
N SER A 129 5.56 25.68 6.05
CA SER A 129 6.37 26.56 5.20
C SER A 129 6.07 26.39 3.71
N GLN A 130 5.52 25.24 3.33
CA GLN A 130 5.05 24.90 2.00
C GLN A 130 3.87 23.95 2.11
N ILE A 131 2.82 24.17 1.30
CA ILE A 131 1.74 23.19 1.15
C ILE A 131 2.22 22.08 0.21
N PRO A 132 2.26 20.82 0.67
CA PRO A 132 2.68 19.71 -0.17
C PRO A 132 1.67 19.50 -1.30
N THR A 133 2.17 19.22 -2.50
CA THR A 133 1.37 18.84 -3.65
C THR A 133 1.48 17.34 -3.87
N TYR A 134 0.36 16.69 -4.12
CA TYR A 134 0.29 15.29 -4.47
C TYR A 134 0.58 15.13 -5.98
N ALA A 135 1.53 14.29 -6.36
CA ALA A 135 1.73 13.98 -7.76
C ALA A 135 0.64 12.99 -8.18
N TRP A 136 -0.25 13.35 -9.11
CA TRP A 136 -1.22 12.40 -9.68
C TRP A 136 -0.55 11.26 -10.47
N SER A 137 0.73 11.43 -10.81
CA SER A 137 1.62 10.40 -11.35
C SER A 137 2.26 9.53 -10.26
N ASP A 138 1.88 9.71 -8.99
CA ASP A 138 2.26 8.88 -7.84
C ASP A 138 0.96 8.23 -7.31
N PRO A 139 0.81 6.90 -7.34
CA PRO A 139 1.73 5.95 -7.98
C PRO A 139 1.85 6.15 -9.50
N PRO A 140 3.00 5.78 -10.11
CA PRO A 140 3.16 5.76 -11.57
C PRO A 140 2.06 4.92 -12.24
N PRO A 141 1.72 5.21 -13.51
CA PRO A 141 0.79 4.36 -14.26
C PRO A 141 1.31 2.93 -14.34
N PHE A 142 0.43 1.96 -14.54
CA PHE A 142 0.85 0.59 -14.81
C PHE A 142 1.57 0.48 -16.15
N ASP A 143 2.58 -0.41 -16.20
CA ASP A 143 3.15 -0.86 -17.45
C ASP A 143 2.06 -1.60 -18.24
N THR A 144 1.97 -1.28 -19.53
CA THR A 144 1.01 -1.89 -20.45
C THR A 144 1.37 -3.34 -20.82
N THR A 145 2.58 -3.79 -20.49
CA THR A 145 3.06 -5.16 -20.75
C THR A 145 3.15 -5.93 -19.44
N PRO A 146 2.19 -6.83 -19.14
CA PRO A 146 2.27 -7.67 -17.96
C PRO A 146 3.49 -8.61 -18.00
N ILE A 147 4.08 -8.83 -16.84
CA ILE A 147 5.13 -9.81 -16.61
C ILE A 147 4.47 -11.11 -16.14
N THR A 148 4.73 -12.21 -16.83
CA THR A 148 4.27 -13.53 -16.42
C THR A 148 5.18 -14.09 -15.33
N LEU A 149 4.61 -14.41 -14.16
CA LEU A 149 5.29 -15.11 -13.07
C LEU A 149 5.12 -16.62 -13.30
N ALA A 150 6.19 -17.25 -13.77
CA ALA A 150 6.24 -18.68 -14.06
C ALA A 150 7.20 -19.38 -13.09
N TYR A 151 6.75 -20.46 -12.44
CA TYR A 151 7.53 -21.24 -11.49
C TYR A 151 8.88 -21.67 -12.07
N GLY A 152 9.94 -21.57 -11.25
CA GLY A 152 11.32 -21.82 -11.64
C GLY A 152 11.92 -20.72 -12.51
N GLY A 153 11.22 -19.59 -12.66
CA GLY A 153 11.62 -18.47 -13.49
C GLY A 153 12.58 -17.49 -12.82
N THR A 154 12.90 -16.41 -13.54
CA THR A 154 13.64 -15.27 -13.03
C THR A 154 13.02 -14.00 -13.59
N VAL A 155 12.70 -13.05 -12.71
CA VAL A 155 12.16 -11.74 -13.09
C VAL A 155 13.09 -10.65 -12.57
N GLY A 156 13.72 -9.92 -13.49
CA GLY A 156 14.75 -8.92 -13.18
C GLY A 156 16.17 -9.49 -13.23
N ASN A 157 17.14 -8.67 -12.83
CA ASN A 157 18.55 -9.01 -12.85
C ASN A 157 18.97 -9.68 -11.54
N ARG A 158 19.64 -10.84 -11.62
CA ARG A 158 20.24 -11.50 -10.44
C ARG A 158 21.22 -10.54 -9.76
N PHE A 159 21.06 -10.33 -8.47
CA PHE A 159 21.86 -9.37 -7.69
C PHE A 159 22.41 -9.99 -6.40
N TRP A 160 21.58 -10.71 -5.65
CA TRP A 160 21.98 -11.41 -4.43
C TRP A 160 22.22 -12.91 -4.68
N PRO A 161 23.01 -13.58 -3.81
CA PRO A 161 23.04 -15.05 -3.73
C PRO A 161 21.66 -15.62 -3.36
N ASP A 162 21.42 -16.88 -3.73
CA ASP A 162 20.23 -17.63 -3.29
C ASP A 162 20.33 -17.97 -1.80
N GLY A 163 19.18 -17.97 -1.11
CA GLY A 163 19.05 -18.31 0.31
C GLY A 163 19.13 -17.13 1.28
N ASP A 164 19.00 -17.47 2.57
CA ASP A 164 19.14 -16.54 3.68
C ASP A 164 20.61 -16.12 3.90
N THR A 165 20.81 -14.93 4.44
CA THR A 165 22.13 -14.49 4.92
C THR A 165 22.48 -15.15 6.26
N ALA A 166 23.74 -15.02 6.71
CA ALA A 166 24.18 -15.58 7.99
C ALA A 166 23.42 -15.07 9.23
N THR A 167 22.72 -13.93 9.12
CA THR A 167 21.89 -13.35 10.17
C THR A 167 20.41 -13.74 10.07
N GLY A 168 20.01 -14.39 8.98
CA GLY A 168 18.64 -14.85 8.72
C GLY A 168 18.37 -16.29 9.18
N GLY A 169 17.36 -16.92 8.58
CA GLY A 169 16.80 -18.24 8.91
C GLY A 169 17.69 -19.48 8.69
N THR A 170 19.00 -19.33 8.59
CA THR A 170 19.91 -20.41 8.14
C THR A 170 19.93 -21.66 9.02
N THR A 171 19.47 -21.59 10.29
CA THR A 171 19.48 -22.73 11.22
C THR A 171 18.10 -23.25 11.61
N GLY A 172 17.02 -22.75 10.99
CA GLY A 172 15.64 -23.18 11.28
C GLY A 172 15.09 -22.64 12.61
N GLN A 173 15.77 -21.69 13.25
CA GLN A 173 15.30 -20.99 14.44
C GLN A 173 14.08 -20.12 14.14
N THR A 174 13.15 -19.97 15.07
CA THR A 174 12.04 -19.02 14.90
C THR A 174 12.56 -17.58 14.78
N ILE A 175 12.13 -16.86 13.75
CA ILE A 175 12.44 -15.43 13.52
C ILE A 175 11.13 -14.65 13.51
N ASP A 176 10.96 -13.70 14.44
CA ASP A 176 9.74 -12.86 14.57
C ASP A 176 8.42 -13.63 14.55
N GLY A 177 8.46 -14.80 15.18
CA GLY A 177 7.34 -15.73 15.25
C GLY A 177 7.15 -16.58 14.01
N VAL A 178 7.89 -16.38 12.91
CA VAL A 178 7.91 -17.25 11.72
C VAL A 178 8.63 -18.55 12.06
N VAL A 179 7.91 -19.67 11.93
CA VAL A 179 8.37 -21.01 12.34
C VAL A 179 8.93 -21.76 11.13
N CYS A 180 9.99 -22.54 11.35
CA CYS A 180 10.49 -23.51 10.38
C CYS A 180 10.05 -24.92 10.78
N ALA A 181 9.45 -25.68 9.86
CA ALA A 181 9.08 -27.06 10.10
C ALA A 181 9.31 -27.95 8.88
N ALA A 182 9.69 -29.21 9.13
CA ALA A 182 9.75 -30.23 8.09
C ALA A 182 8.34 -30.79 7.85
N GLY A 183 7.86 -30.75 6.60
CA GLY A 183 6.53 -31.26 6.25
C GLY A 183 5.41 -30.48 6.92
N MET A 184 5.49 -29.14 6.88
CA MET A 184 4.45 -28.27 7.42
C MET A 184 3.10 -28.58 6.77
N VAL A 185 2.02 -28.51 7.56
CA VAL A 185 0.67 -28.56 7.01
C VAL A 185 0.30 -27.15 6.56
N GLU A 186 -0.10 -27.00 5.30
CA GLU A 186 -0.29 -25.69 4.65
C GLU A 186 -1.78 -25.43 4.39
N THR A 187 -2.61 -25.59 5.42
CA THR A 187 -4.06 -25.36 5.29
C THR A 187 -4.43 -23.89 5.07
N TYR A 188 -3.51 -22.98 5.40
CA TYR A 188 -3.50 -21.61 4.91
C TYR A 188 -2.31 -21.46 3.96
N HIS A 189 -2.60 -21.18 2.69
CA HIS A 189 -1.64 -21.10 1.61
C HIS A 189 -2.00 -19.90 0.74
N VAL A 190 -1.19 -18.85 0.77
CA VAL A 190 -1.39 -17.65 -0.04
C VAL A 190 -0.05 -17.14 -0.56
N HIS A 191 -0.08 -16.36 -1.65
CA HIS A 191 1.10 -15.81 -2.29
C HIS A 191 1.07 -14.28 -2.31
N ALA A 192 2.22 -13.63 -2.14
CA ALA A 192 2.42 -12.22 -2.44
C ALA A 192 3.59 -12.06 -3.42
N HIS A 193 3.74 -10.88 -4.04
CA HIS A 193 4.85 -10.60 -4.94
C HIS A 193 5.68 -9.42 -4.43
N ILE A 194 7.00 -9.54 -4.47
CA ILE A 194 7.93 -8.46 -4.15
C ILE A 194 8.81 -8.17 -5.36
N ALA A 195 8.82 -6.91 -5.77
CA ALA A 195 9.70 -6.36 -6.79
C ALA A 195 10.63 -5.31 -6.17
N ILE A 196 11.93 -5.41 -6.43
CA ILE A 196 12.90 -4.40 -6.01
C ILE A 196 13.47 -3.74 -7.26
N TYR A 197 13.41 -2.41 -7.34
CA TYR A 197 13.99 -1.64 -8.42
C TYR A 197 15.12 -0.76 -7.89
N LYS A 198 16.25 -0.73 -8.60
CA LYS A 198 17.34 0.22 -8.38
C LYS A 198 17.49 1.09 -9.61
N ASP A 199 17.18 2.38 -9.47
CA ASP A 199 17.33 3.37 -10.54
C ASP A 199 16.72 2.91 -11.88
N GLY A 200 15.51 2.32 -11.82
CA GLY A 200 14.79 1.80 -12.99
C GLY A 200 15.10 0.36 -13.39
N GLN A 201 16.13 -0.28 -12.81
CA GLN A 201 16.45 -1.67 -13.07
C GLN A 201 15.79 -2.59 -12.05
N MET A 202 15.00 -3.56 -12.51
CA MET A 202 14.43 -4.59 -11.64
C MET A 202 15.53 -5.57 -11.21
N LEU A 203 15.62 -5.81 -9.90
CA LEU A 203 16.51 -6.78 -9.29
C LEU A 203 15.68 -8.02 -8.92
N ALA A 204 16.16 -9.19 -9.31
CA ALA A 204 15.50 -10.45 -9.01
C ALA A 204 15.68 -10.79 -7.53
N LEU A 205 14.58 -11.13 -6.86
CA LEU A 205 14.61 -11.65 -5.49
C LEU A 205 15.35 -13.01 -5.50
N PRO A 206 16.12 -13.34 -4.45
CA PRO A 206 16.71 -14.67 -4.32
C PRO A 206 15.66 -15.78 -4.26
N SER A 207 16.03 -16.94 -4.82
CA SER A 207 15.35 -18.18 -4.52
C SER A 207 15.79 -18.69 -3.16
N HIS A 208 15.03 -19.60 -2.55
CA HIS A 208 15.37 -20.30 -1.31
C HIS A 208 15.50 -19.41 -0.06
N ILE A 209 14.99 -18.18 -0.07
CA ILE A 209 14.81 -17.42 1.19
C ILE A 209 13.84 -18.23 2.06
N GLY A 210 14.19 -18.48 3.31
CA GLY A 210 13.38 -19.29 4.23
C GLY A 210 13.35 -20.79 3.92
N ILE A 211 14.29 -21.31 3.13
CA ILE A 211 14.41 -22.76 2.83
C ILE A 211 15.80 -23.27 3.26
N PRO A 212 16.07 -23.42 4.56
CA PRO A 212 17.26 -24.12 5.03
C PRO A 212 17.18 -25.62 4.70
N ALA A 213 18.30 -26.35 4.88
CA ALA A 213 18.42 -27.74 4.44
C ALA A 213 17.45 -28.75 5.10
N THR A 214 16.80 -28.39 6.22
CA THR A 214 16.05 -29.33 7.05
C THR A 214 14.56 -29.01 7.20
N CYS A 215 14.10 -27.84 6.77
CA CYS A 215 12.72 -27.38 6.94
C CYS A 215 12.42 -26.22 6.00
N ASN A 216 11.14 -25.89 5.84
CA ASN A 216 10.71 -24.65 5.24
C ASN A 216 10.15 -23.74 6.34
N TYR A 217 10.45 -22.45 6.25
CA TYR A 217 9.74 -21.45 7.03
C TYR A 217 8.34 -21.24 6.47
N GLU A 218 7.41 -20.84 7.34
CA GLU A 218 6.04 -20.50 6.94
C GLU A 218 5.96 -19.41 5.86
N THR A 219 7.02 -18.61 5.68
CA THR A 219 7.16 -17.73 4.52
C THR A 219 8.50 -17.92 3.85
N HIS A 220 8.51 -18.04 2.52
CA HIS A 220 9.71 -18.39 1.75
C HIS A 220 9.57 -18.09 0.26
N THR A 221 10.66 -18.26 -0.50
CA THR A 221 10.69 -18.17 -1.97
C THR A 221 11.19 -19.48 -2.58
N HIS A 222 10.55 -19.97 -3.63
CA HIS A 222 11.04 -21.14 -4.38
C HIS A 222 12.02 -20.77 -5.50
N ASP A 223 11.86 -19.60 -6.12
CA ASP A 223 12.60 -19.19 -7.30
C ASP A 223 12.93 -17.68 -7.30
N ASN A 224 13.41 -17.16 -8.44
CA ASN A 224 13.79 -15.76 -8.58
C ASN A 224 12.70 -14.88 -9.22
N THR A 225 11.43 -15.31 -9.22
CA THR A 225 10.33 -14.52 -9.78
C THR A 225 9.88 -13.38 -8.86
N GLY A 226 10.19 -13.49 -7.56
CA GLY A 226 9.71 -12.59 -6.52
C GLY A 226 8.39 -13.02 -5.88
N ILE A 227 7.86 -14.21 -6.20
CA ILE A 227 6.76 -14.81 -5.45
C ILE A 227 7.24 -15.17 -4.05
N VAL A 228 6.51 -14.69 -3.04
CA VAL A 228 6.68 -15.05 -1.64
C VAL A 228 5.48 -15.88 -1.21
N HIS A 229 5.76 -17.05 -0.68
CA HIS A 229 4.79 -18.00 -0.17
C HIS A 229 4.51 -17.68 1.29
N MET A 230 3.25 -17.85 1.72
CA MET A 230 2.83 -17.89 3.11
C MET A 230 1.99 -19.16 3.31
N GLU A 231 2.64 -20.17 3.89
CA GLU A 231 2.20 -21.55 3.95
C GLU A 231 2.27 -22.02 5.41
N THR A 232 1.12 -22.12 6.08
CA THR A 232 1.07 -22.42 7.53
C THR A 232 -0.24 -23.14 7.90
N PRO A 233 -0.29 -23.85 9.04
CA PRO A 233 -1.51 -24.56 9.44
C PRO A 233 -2.68 -23.63 9.79
N ASN A 234 -2.42 -22.37 10.16
CA ASN A 234 -3.45 -21.44 10.63
C ASN A 234 -3.24 -20.06 10.02
N VAL A 235 -4.33 -19.30 9.86
CA VAL A 235 -4.26 -17.89 9.45
C VAL A 235 -3.34 -17.13 10.39
N LYS A 236 -2.40 -16.38 9.81
CA LYS A 236 -1.38 -15.65 10.54
C LYS A 236 -0.92 -14.44 9.74
N ASP A 237 -0.66 -13.35 10.43
CA ASP A 237 -0.19 -12.11 9.80
C ASP A 237 1.30 -12.23 9.46
N PHE A 238 1.61 -12.20 8.17
CA PHE A 238 2.98 -12.05 7.67
C PHE A 238 3.19 -10.62 7.18
N THR A 239 4.38 -10.08 7.43
CA THR A 239 4.73 -8.73 6.97
C THR A 239 6.06 -8.73 6.26
N LEU A 240 6.29 -7.70 5.46
CA LEU A 240 7.54 -7.46 4.75
C LEU A 240 8.73 -7.41 5.71
N GLY A 241 8.53 -6.87 6.92
CA GLY A 241 9.56 -6.86 7.98
C GLY A 241 9.99 -8.27 8.35
N LYS A 242 9.02 -9.13 8.74
CA LYS A 242 9.29 -10.54 9.09
C LYS A 242 10.01 -11.29 7.97
N PHE A 243 9.64 -11.03 6.71
CA PHE A 243 10.29 -11.65 5.55
C PHE A 243 11.74 -11.19 5.37
N PHE A 244 12.01 -9.88 5.51
CA PHE A 244 13.37 -9.35 5.43
C PHE A 244 14.25 -9.76 6.63
N ASP A 245 13.68 -9.82 7.83
CA ASP A 245 14.35 -10.33 9.03
C ASP A 245 14.68 -11.83 8.88
N LEU A 246 13.77 -12.61 8.28
CA LEU A 246 14.03 -14.00 7.92
C LEU A 246 15.15 -14.13 6.88
N TRP A 247 15.13 -13.30 5.83
CA TRP A 247 16.22 -13.24 4.85
C TRP A 247 17.55 -12.77 5.50
N GLY A 248 17.46 -12.00 6.58
CA GLY A 248 18.57 -11.39 7.31
C GLY A 248 19.14 -10.14 6.62
N GLU A 249 18.30 -9.43 5.88
CA GLU A 249 18.66 -8.25 5.08
C GLU A 249 17.94 -7.00 5.62
N PRO A 250 18.57 -5.81 5.59
CA PRO A 250 17.95 -4.59 6.13
C PRO A 250 16.79 -4.10 5.27
N LEU A 251 15.74 -3.61 5.93
CA LEU A 251 14.61 -2.92 5.30
C LEU A 251 14.37 -1.57 5.97
N THR A 252 14.74 -0.50 5.28
CA THR A 252 14.59 0.89 5.76
C THR A 252 14.20 1.82 4.62
N LEU A 253 13.85 3.07 4.94
CA LEU A 253 13.56 4.09 3.92
C LEU A 253 14.78 4.53 3.10
N THR A 254 15.98 3.99 3.37
CA THR A 254 17.22 4.31 2.65
C THR A 254 18.03 3.09 2.19
N ASN A 255 17.57 1.88 2.51
CA ASN A 255 18.30 0.64 2.28
C ASN A 255 17.31 -0.53 2.18
N VAL A 256 17.34 -1.26 1.06
CA VAL A 256 16.61 -2.51 0.84
C VAL A 256 17.64 -3.58 0.50
N ALA A 257 17.88 -4.52 1.42
CA ALA A 257 18.81 -5.62 1.23
C ALA A 257 20.21 -5.19 0.73
N GLY A 258 20.78 -4.17 1.37
CA GLY A 258 22.09 -3.62 1.00
C GLY A 258 22.06 -2.64 -0.19
N VAL A 259 20.96 -2.54 -0.92
CA VAL A 259 20.79 -1.59 -2.03
C VAL A 259 20.45 -0.21 -1.44
N GLN A 260 21.40 0.72 -1.56
CA GLN A 260 21.31 2.06 -0.96
C GLN A 260 20.58 3.06 -1.88
N GLY A 261 19.80 3.94 -1.25
CA GLY A 261 19.12 5.07 -1.90
C GLY A 261 17.77 5.35 -1.24
N ALA A 262 17.17 6.50 -1.54
CA ALA A 262 15.82 6.81 -1.05
C ALA A 262 14.83 5.74 -1.52
N VAL A 263 14.04 5.19 -0.60
CA VAL A 263 13.11 4.10 -0.86
C VAL A 263 11.68 4.63 -0.91
N VAL A 264 10.96 4.24 -1.95
CA VAL A 264 9.51 4.41 -2.08
C VAL A 264 8.89 3.03 -2.26
N ALA A 265 7.86 2.72 -1.48
CA ALA A 265 7.12 1.48 -1.62
C ALA A 265 5.76 1.75 -2.27
N TYR A 266 5.36 0.88 -3.19
CA TYR A 266 4.03 0.86 -3.78
C TYR A 266 3.37 -0.49 -3.50
N ILE A 267 2.09 -0.46 -3.14
CA ILE A 267 1.24 -1.65 -2.98
C ILE A 267 0.26 -1.64 -4.14
N ASN A 268 0.11 -2.78 -4.79
CA ASN A 268 -0.89 -3.04 -5.81
C ASN A 268 -1.72 -4.27 -5.40
N ASP A 269 -2.97 -4.03 -5.03
CA ASP A 269 -3.95 -5.04 -4.69
C ASP A 269 -4.94 -5.18 -5.86
N ASN A 270 -4.60 -6.02 -6.85
CA ASN A 270 -5.44 -6.29 -8.04
C ASN A 270 -5.86 -5.04 -8.83
N GLY A 271 -4.92 -4.13 -9.10
CA GLY A 271 -5.15 -2.88 -9.82
C GLY A 271 -5.46 -1.70 -8.90
N ASP A 272 -5.68 -1.95 -7.60
CA ASP A 272 -5.74 -0.92 -6.60
C ASP A 272 -4.34 -0.55 -6.12
N VAL A 273 -3.79 0.52 -6.71
CA VAL A 273 -2.40 0.91 -6.49
C VAL A 273 -2.25 2.19 -5.68
N ARG A 274 -1.27 2.14 -4.78
CA ARG A 274 -1.00 3.19 -3.81
C ARG A 274 0.46 3.22 -3.39
N ARG A 275 0.97 4.41 -3.08
CA ARG A 275 2.23 4.55 -2.36
C ARG A 275 2.03 4.26 -0.89
N TYR A 276 2.91 3.45 -0.32
CA TYR A 276 2.91 3.14 1.09
C TYR A 276 3.76 4.17 1.86
N MET A 277 3.16 4.76 2.90
CA MET A 277 3.75 5.86 3.68
C MET A 277 4.07 5.48 5.13
N GLY A 278 3.74 4.24 5.54
CA GLY A 278 4.03 3.72 6.87
C GLY A 278 5.45 3.13 6.98
N PRO A 279 5.79 2.52 8.13
CA PRO A 279 7.01 1.74 8.28
C PRO A 279 7.02 0.55 7.30
N LEU A 280 8.05 0.43 6.45
CA LEU A 280 8.09 -0.60 5.41
C LEU A 280 7.88 -2.03 5.95
N GLY A 281 8.37 -2.30 7.16
CA GLY A 281 8.22 -3.59 7.82
C GLY A 281 6.78 -3.97 8.17
N ASP A 282 5.86 -3.00 8.22
CA ASP A 282 4.44 -3.22 8.57
C ASP A 282 3.58 -3.55 7.33
N ILE A 283 4.16 -3.59 6.12
CA ILE A 283 3.41 -3.97 4.92
C ILE A 283 3.05 -5.46 5.03
N GLU A 284 1.77 -5.76 5.21
CA GLU A 284 1.27 -7.14 5.29
C GLU A 284 1.38 -7.85 3.94
N LEU A 285 1.80 -9.11 3.97
CA LEU A 285 1.86 -10.02 2.83
C LEU A 285 0.56 -10.80 2.76
N THR A 286 -0.33 -10.38 1.87
CA THR A 286 -1.65 -10.98 1.66
C THR A 286 -1.78 -11.55 0.26
N SER A 287 -2.78 -12.42 0.04
CA SER A 287 -3.01 -13.07 -1.26
C SER A 287 -3.03 -12.09 -2.44
N HIS A 288 -2.15 -12.35 -3.41
CA HIS A 288 -1.89 -11.61 -4.65
C HIS A 288 -1.61 -10.11 -4.51
N ARG A 289 -1.20 -9.66 -3.31
CA ARG A 289 -0.63 -8.32 -3.16
C ARG A 289 0.72 -8.24 -3.86
N ALA A 290 0.91 -7.27 -4.75
CA ALA A 290 2.20 -6.94 -5.33
C ALA A 290 2.81 -5.71 -4.65
N ILE A 291 4.06 -5.82 -4.23
CA ILE A 291 4.81 -4.77 -3.55
C ILE A 291 5.99 -4.37 -4.42
N THR A 292 6.09 -3.10 -4.81
CA THR A 292 7.24 -2.56 -5.53
C THR A 292 8.05 -1.66 -4.61
N LEU A 293 9.29 -2.04 -4.32
CA LEU A 293 10.28 -1.23 -3.60
C LEU A 293 11.18 -0.54 -4.61
N GLN A 294 10.94 0.74 -4.85
CA GLN A 294 11.78 1.59 -5.69
C GLN A 294 12.89 2.22 -4.85
N VAL A 295 14.15 1.98 -5.23
CA VAL A 295 15.33 2.56 -4.62
C VAL A 295 16.01 3.52 -5.58
N GLY A 296 16.14 4.78 -5.17
CA GLY A 296 16.76 5.84 -5.99
C GLY A 296 15.78 6.48 -6.97
N ALA A 297 16.12 6.50 -8.25
CA ALA A 297 15.35 7.21 -9.27
C ALA A 297 13.91 6.66 -9.43
N ALA A 298 12.99 7.56 -9.78
CA ALA A 298 11.60 7.22 -10.04
C ALA A 298 11.45 6.24 -11.20
N ILE A 299 10.63 5.19 -11.02
CA ILE A 299 10.22 4.34 -12.14
C ILE A 299 9.06 5.00 -12.89
N PRO A 300 9.08 4.98 -14.24
CA PRO A 300 8.07 5.66 -15.04
C PRO A 300 6.72 4.91 -15.09
N ALA A 301 6.73 3.62 -14.76
CA ALA A 301 5.55 2.77 -14.69
C ALA A 301 5.73 1.67 -13.64
N LEU A 302 4.63 1.20 -13.07
CA LEU A 302 4.60 0.06 -12.14
C LEU A 302 4.36 -1.26 -12.89
N PRO A 303 5.09 -2.33 -12.57
CA PRO A 303 4.88 -3.62 -13.21
C PRO A 303 3.50 -4.19 -12.87
N VAL A 304 2.93 -4.91 -13.83
CA VAL A 304 1.72 -5.73 -13.66
C VAL A 304 2.12 -7.18 -13.81
N TYR A 305 1.58 -8.06 -12.97
CA TYR A 305 1.96 -9.47 -12.93
C TYR A 305 0.79 -10.38 -13.33
N THR A 306 1.08 -11.39 -14.14
CA THR A 306 0.18 -12.50 -14.43
C THR A 306 0.64 -13.73 -13.65
N TRP A 307 -0.24 -14.27 -12.81
CA TRP A 307 -0.01 -15.45 -11.97
C TRP A 307 -0.42 -16.71 -12.74
N SER A 308 0.41 -17.18 -13.66
CA SER A 308 -0.02 -18.17 -14.66
C SER A 308 0.16 -19.63 -14.27
N ASP A 309 1.00 -19.97 -13.29
CA ASP A 309 1.51 -21.36 -13.16
C ASP A 309 1.61 -21.91 -11.72
N GLU A 310 1.06 -21.24 -10.70
CA GLU A 310 1.01 -21.80 -9.34
C GLU A 310 -0.34 -22.50 -9.07
N PRO A 311 -0.37 -23.74 -8.55
CA PRO A 311 -1.59 -24.34 -8.06
C PRO A 311 -2.21 -23.46 -6.96
N GLN A 312 -3.47 -23.05 -7.15
CA GLN A 312 -4.26 -22.35 -6.13
C GLN A 312 -4.72 -23.29 -5.02
#